data_AF-U3PC02-F1
#
_entry.id   AF-U3PC02-F1
#
_cell.length_a   1.000
_cell.length_b   1.000
_cell.length_c   1.000
_cell.angle_alpha   90.00
_cell.angle_beta   90.00
_cell.angle_gamma   90.00
#
_symmetry.space_group_name_H-M   'P 1'
#
loop_
_entity.id
_entity.type
_entity.pdbx_description
1 polymer ?
#
loop_
_entity_poly.entity_id
_entity_poly.type
_entity_poly.pdbx_seq_one_letter_code
_entity_poly.pdbx_strand_id
1 'polypeptide(L)'
;MAKIADSIDSAQVDTVENVESYSTETPESAAPAAPRPVLSVPGAAVGRRKEAIARVRLVPGAGTITVNGRAFADYFPNKLHQQLITDPFKVLDLVGSYDVIARITGGGPSGQAGAFRLAIARALNEIDRENNRPTLKKAGFLTRDARVTERKKAGLKKARKASQFSKR
;
A
#
# COMPACT_ATOMS: atom_id res chain seq x y z
N MET A 1 69.73 -11.37 18.43
CA MET A 1 69.95 -12.78 18.82
C MET A 1 69.90 -12.86 20.35
N ALA A 2 68.78 -13.29 20.90
CA ALA A 2 68.63 -13.71 22.30
C ALA A 2 67.59 -14.85 22.33
N LYS A 3 67.92 -15.89 23.12
CA LYS A 3 67.35 -17.24 23.22
C LYS A 3 66.01 -17.22 23.97
N ILE A 4 64.97 -17.90 23.48
CA ILE A 4 64.47 -19.23 23.91
C ILE A 4 64.26 -19.36 25.43
N ALA A 5 63.00 -19.47 25.84
CA ALA A 5 62.55 -20.41 26.86
C ALA A 5 61.08 -20.76 26.60
N ASP A 6 60.84 -22.05 26.47
CA ASP A 6 59.57 -22.69 26.17
C ASP A 6 58.95 -23.24 27.47
N SER A 7 57.63 -23.40 27.45
CA SER A 7 56.79 -24.28 28.28
C SER A 7 56.84 -24.19 29.81
N ILE A 8 55.67 -23.88 30.43
CA ILE A 8 55.17 -24.68 31.56
C ILE A 8 53.64 -24.79 31.46
N ASP A 9 53.21 -26.04 31.43
CA ASP A 9 51.86 -26.59 31.48
C ASP A 9 51.24 -26.48 32.88
N SER A 10 49.92 -26.31 32.97
CA SER A 10 49.00 -27.02 33.88
C SER A 10 47.68 -26.27 34.09
N ALA A 11 46.62 -27.05 34.01
CA ALA A 11 45.22 -26.68 34.08
C ALA A 11 44.74 -26.24 35.47
N GLN A 12 43.82 -25.27 35.49
CA GLN A 12 42.70 -25.09 36.45
C GLN A 12 41.57 -24.43 35.62
N VAL A 13 40.44 -25.07 35.29
CA VAL A 13 39.32 -25.56 36.11
C VAL A 13 38.59 -24.42 36.84
N ASP A 14 37.32 -24.28 36.46
CA ASP A 14 36.20 -23.64 37.15
C ASP A 14 36.20 -22.11 37.33
N THR A 15 35.38 -21.43 36.52
CA THR A 15 34.16 -20.77 37.04
C THR A 15 33.33 -20.19 35.87
N VAL A 16 32.14 -20.76 35.69
CA VAL A 16 31.07 -20.17 34.88
C VAL A 16 30.48 -19.05 35.74
N GLU A 17 31.00 -17.83 35.60
CA GLU A 17 30.41 -16.65 36.23
C GLU A 17 29.67 -15.80 35.20
N ASN A 18 28.35 -15.96 35.23
CA ASN A 18 27.36 -14.89 35.15
C ASN A 18 27.43 -13.93 33.96
N VAL A 19 26.98 -14.41 32.79
CA VAL A 19 26.38 -13.56 31.76
C VAL A 19 24.92 -13.29 32.15
N GLU A 20 24.72 -12.55 33.24
CA GLU A 20 23.41 -12.03 33.66
C GLU A 20 23.41 -10.52 33.53
N SER A 21 23.20 -10.04 32.31
CA SER A 21 22.54 -8.75 32.08
C SER A 21 22.15 -8.63 30.61
N TYR A 22 21.14 -9.41 30.21
CA TYR A 22 20.33 -9.04 29.06
C TYR A 22 19.46 -7.85 29.48
N SER A 23 19.98 -6.62 29.33
CA SER A 23 19.16 -5.43 29.50
C SER A 23 18.05 -5.48 28.45
N THR A 24 16.82 -5.68 28.92
CA THR A 24 15.59 -5.74 28.11
C THR A 24 15.14 -4.31 27.84
N GLU A 25 16.01 -3.49 27.26
CA GLU A 25 15.61 -2.17 26.81
C GLU A 25 14.95 -2.30 25.44
N THR A 26 13.62 -2.35 25.47
CA THR A 26 12.82 -2.08 24.29
C THR A 26 13.13 -0.64 23.89
N PRO A 27 13.67 -0.37 22.68
CA PRO A 27 13.89 1.01 22.27
C PRO A 27 12.54 1.73 22.31
N GLU A 28 12.53 2.88 22.99
CA GLU A 28 11.35 3.71 23.21
C GLU A 28 10.51 3.78 21.93
N SER A 29 9.24 3.42 22.06
CA SER A 29 8.23 3.65 21.03
C SER A 29 8.34 5.12 20.62
N ALA A 30 8.74 5.33 19.36
CA ALA A 30 8.95 6.64 18.77
C ALA A 30 7.86 7.62 19.23
N ALA A 31 8.32 8.76 19.76
CA ALA A 31 7.50 9.82 20.32
C ALA A 31 6.22 10.06 19.50
N PRO A 32 5.06 10.32 20.15
CA PRO A 32 3.85 10.66 19.43
C PRO A 32 4.15 11.89 18.57
N ALA A 33 4.09 11.71 17.25
CA ALA A 33 4.27 12.80 16.31
C ALA A 33 3.34 13.95 16.71
N ALA A 34 3.92 15.14 16.93
CA ALA A 34 3.18 16.32 17.33
C ALA A 34 1.92 16.52 16.46
N PRO A 35 0.78 16.98 17.03
CA PRO A 35 -0.42 17.23 16.26
C PRO A 35 -0.16 18.40 15.31
N ARG A 36 0.22 18.07 14.08
CA ARG A 36 0.36 19.03 12.99
C ARG A 36 -1.03 19.52 12.60
N PRO A 37 -1.16 20.77 12.10
CA PRO A 37 -2.46 21.33 11.76
C PRO A 37 -3.16 20.47 10.71
N VAL A 38 -4.43 20.16 10.95
CA VAL A 38 -5.31 19.48 10.00
C VAL A 38 -5.49 20.36 8.76
N LEU A 39 -4.77 20.04 7.69
CA LEU A 39 -4.88 20.76 6.42
C LEU A 39 -6.20 20.37 5.74
N SER A 40 -7.23 21.19 5.92
CA SER A 40 -8.52 21.11 5.22
C SER A 40 -8.38 21.68 3.80
N VAL A 41 -7.57 21.01 2.98
CA VAL A 41 -7.26 21.44 1.60
C VAL A 41 -7.92 20.48 0.62
N PRO A 42 -8.53 20.97 -0.48
CA PRO A 42 -9.02 20.09 -1.52
C PRO A 42 -7.87 19.40 -2.26
N GLY A 43 -8.04 18.13 -2.60
CA GLY A 43 -7.06 17.33 -3.34
C GLY A 43 -7.65 16.82 -4.65
N ALA A 44 -6.82 16.60 -5.68
CA ALA A 44 -7.30 16.02 -6.92
C ALA A 44 -6.26 15.11 -7.55
N ALA A 45 -6.62 13.87 -7.85
CA ALA A 45 -5.69 12.91 -8.41
C ALA A 45 -6.33 11.96 -9.42
N VAL A 46 -5.46 11.26 -10.15
CA VAL A 46 -5.85 10.26 -11.14
C VAL A 46 -5.28 8.89 -10.76
N GLY A 47 -6.14 7.89 -10.82
CA GLY A 47 -5.80 6.48 -10.65
C GLY A 47 -6.12 5.69 -11.91
N ARG A 48 -5.29 4.69 -12.20
CA ARG A 48 -5.45 3.83 -13.38
C ARG A 48 -5.15 2.38 -13.03
N ARG A 49 -6.01 1.46 -13.46
CA ARG A 49 -5.82 0.02 -13.33
C ARG A 49 -6.43 -0.71 -14.51
N LYS A 50 -5.66 -1.62 -15.14
CA LYS A 50 -6.01 -2.20 -16.44
C LYS A 50 -6.34 -1.06 -17.42
N GLU A 51 -7.54 -1.08 -18.00
CA GLU A 51 -8.05 -0.08 -18.93
C GLU A 51 -8.93 1.00 -18.25
N ALA A 52 -9.13 0.91 -16.93
CA ALA A 52 -9.97 1.85 -16.19
C ALA A 52 -9.17 3.09 -15.76
N ILE A 53 -9.79 4.26 -15.90
CA ILE A 53 -9.27 5.57 -15.49
C ILE A 53 -10.27 6.20 -14.52
N ALA A 54 -9.80 6.56 -13.33
CA ALA A 54 -10.58 7.28 -12.32
C ALA A 54 -9.95 8.65 -12.07
N ARG A 55 -10.73 9.71 -12.24
CA ARG A 55 -10.37 11.09 -11.89
C ARG A 55 -11.18 11.47 -10.65
N VAL A 56 -10.49 11.84 -9.58
CA VAL A 56 -11.12 12.09 -8.27
C VAL A 56 -10.77 13.48 -7.80
N ARG A 57 -11.77 14.15 -7.22
CA ARG A 57 -11.62 15.37 -6.44
C ARG A 57 -12.09 15.08 -5.02
N LEU A 58 -11.25 15.40 -4.06
CA LEU A 58 -11.54 15.37 -2.63
C LEU A 58 -11.82 16.80 -2.18
N VAL A 59 -12.93 16.99 -1.49
CA VAL A 59 -13.33 18.26 -0.87
C VAL A 59 -13.54 17.97 0.61
N PRO A 60 -13.03 18.79 1.54
CA PRO A 60 -13.34 18.62 2.96
C PRO A 60 -14.85 18.68 3.19
N GLY A 61 -15.43 17.70 3.88
CA GLY A 61 -16.88 17.55 3.96
C GLY A 61 -17.35 16.40 4.83
N ALA A 62 -18.55 15.87 4.56
CA ALA A 62 -19.25 14.92 5.44
C ALA A 62 -18.98 13.43 5.10
N GLY A 63 -18.14 13.13 4.11
CA GLY A 63 -17.85 11.74 3.71
C GLY A 63 -18.73 11.23 2.56
N THR A 64 -19.43 12.10 1.85
CA THR A 64 -20.32 11.72 0.76
C THR A 64 -19.50 11.31 -0.47
N ILE A 65 -19.80 10.12 -1.02
CA ILE A 65 -19.11 9.59 -2.19
C ILE A 65 -20.07 9.56 -3.38
N THR A 66 -19.75 10.34 -4.42
CA THR A 66 -20.50 10.41 -5.67
C THR A 66 -19.65 9.92 -6.84
N VAL A 67 -20.21 9.02 -7.64
CA VAL A 67 -19.52 8.41 -8.79
C VAL A 67 -20.36 8.61 -10.05
N ASN A 68 -19.86 9.38 -11.01
CA ASN A 68 -20.57 9.68 -12.27
C ASN A 68 -22.01 10.19 -12.06
N GLY A 69 -22.26 10.93 -10.98
CA GLY A 69 -23.60 11.45 -10.63
C GLY A 69 -24.54 10.44 -9.97
N ARG A 70 -24.05 9.24 -9.60
CA ARG A 70 -24.79 8.20 -8.86
C ARG A 70 -24.22 8.02 -7.45
N ALA A 71 -25.04 7.48 -6.56
CA ALA A 71 -24.60 7.11 -5.23
C ALA A 71 -23.59 5.95 -5.28
N PHE A 72 -22.69 5.93 -4.30
CA PHE A 72 -21.62 4.93 -4.20
C PHE A 72 -22.13 3.48 -4.14
N ALA A 73 -23.18 3.24 -3.35
CA ALA A 73 -23.77 1.91 -3.19
C ALA A 73 -24.39 1.39 -4.50
N ASP A 74 -25.00 2.27 -5.29
CA ASP A 74 -25.65 1.93 -6.55
C ASP A 74 -24.64 1.65 -7.66
N TYR A 75 -23.53 2.41 -7.70
CA TYR A 75 -22.50 2.23 -8.71
C TYR A 75 -21.66 0.97 -8.47
N PHE A 76 -21.34 0.67 -7.21
CA PHE A 76 -20.60 -0.53 -6.82
C PHE A 76 -21.47 -1.38 -5.87
N PRO A 77 -22.35 -2.26 -6.37
CA PRO A 77 -23.23 -3.06 -5.51
C PRO A 77 -22.47 -4.10 -4.67
N ASN A 78 -21.26 -4.49 -5.10
CA ASN A 78 -20.45 -5.47 -4.37
C ASN A 78 -19.71 -4.84 -3.19
N LYS A 79 -19.95 -5.37 -1.97
CA LYS A 79 -19.29 -4.95 -0.73
C LYS A 79 -17.76 -5.01 -0.78
N LEU A 80 -17.18 -5.98 -1.49
CA LEU A 80 -15.72 -6.08 -1.65
C LEU A 80 -15.13 -4.88 -2.40
N HIS A 81 -15.84 -4.35 -3.40
CA HIS A 81 -15.40 -3.15 -4.11
C HIS A 81 -15.53 -1.91 -3.24
N GLN A 82 -16.61 -1.82 -2.46
CA GLN A 82 -16.80 -0.72 -1.51
C GLN A 82 -15.71 -0.69 -0.43
N GLN A 83 -15.35 -1.86 0.11
CA GLN A 83 -14.27 -1.99 1.07
C GLN A 83 -12.94 -1.51 0.47
N LEU A 84 -12.55 -2.01 -0.71
CA LEU A 84 -11.31 -1.60 -1.37
C LEU A 84 -11.17 -0.08 -1.56
N ILE A 85 -12.28 0.61 -1.78
CA ILE A 85 -12.32 2.06 -1.99
C ILE A 85 -12.24 2.82 -0.66
N THR A 86 -12.79 2.26 0.42
CA THR A 86 -12.79 2.86 1.77
C THR A 86 -11.53 2.57 2.58
N ASP A 87 -10.79 1.49 2.27
CA ASP A 87 -9.53 1.12 2.92
C ASP A 87 -8.50 2.27 3.10
N PRO A 88 -8.20 3.13 2.11
CA PRO A 88 -7.24 4.23 2.30
C PRO A 88 -7.69 5.26 3.35
N PHE A 89 -9.01 5.47 3.52
CA PHE A 89 -9.52 6.35 4.57
C PHE A 89 -9.41 5.70 5.94
N LYS A 90 -9.65 4.39 6.03
CA LYS A 90 -9.51 3.62 7.28
C LYS A 90 -8.07 3.57 7.77
N VAL A 91 -7.11 3.42 6.87
CA VAL A 91 -5.68 3.36 7.23
C VAL A 91 -5.14 4.69 7.76
N LEU A 92 -5.79 5.80 7.41
CA LEU A 92 -5.41 7.13 7.88
C LEU A 92 -6.37 7.66 8.96
N ASP A 93 -7.36 6.86 9.38
CA ASP A 93 -8.43 7.27 10.29
C ASP A 93 -9.17 8.56 9.87
N LEU A 94 -9.24 8.82 8.56
CA LEU A 94 -9.89 9.98 7.93
C LEU A 94 -11.31 9.65 7.41
N VAL A 95 -11.99 8.72 8.07
CA VAL A 95 -13.33 8.29 7.67
C VAL A 95 -14.32 9.43 7.93
N GLY A 96 -15.01 9.88 6.89
CA GLY A 96 -16.01 10.94 7.00
C GLY A 96 -15.46 12.37 6.95
N SER A 97 -14.15 12.56 6.72
CA SER A 97 -13.55 13.91 6.66
C SER A 97 -13.63 14.58 5.29
N TYR A 98 -13.81 13.79 4.22
CA TYR A 98 -13.77 14.28 2.84
C TYR A 98 -14.94 13.75 2.03
N ASP A 99 -15.58 14.65 1.30
CA ASP A 99 -16.46 14.32 0.19
C ASP A 99 -15.65 13.95 -1.06
N VAL A 100 -16.10 12.93 -1.78
CA VAL A 100 -15.41 12.34 -2.92
C VAL A 100 -16.28 12.50 -4.16
N ILE A 101 -15.78 13.24 -5.15
CA ILE A 101 -16.42 13.38 -6.45
C ILE A 101 -15.56 12.69 -7.49
N ALA A 102 -16.07 11.60 -8.07
CA ALA A 102 -15.34 10.77 -9.02
C ALA A 102 -15.97 10.75 -10.41
N ARG A 103 -15.12 10.90 -11.43
CA ARG A 103 -15.44 10.57 -12.83
C ARG A 103 -14.62 9.37 -13.27
N ILE A 104 -15.31 8.27 -13.62
CA ILE A 104 -14.68 6.99 -13.94
C ILE A 104 -15.10 6.52 -15.32
N THR A 105 -14.13 6.09 -16.13
CA THR A 105 -14.35 5.61 -17.50
C THR A 105 -13.46 4.40 -17.81
N GLY A 106 -13.94 3.51 -18.68
CA GLY A 106 -13.19 2.36 -19.20
C GLY A 106 -13.13 1.14 -18.27
N GLY A 107 -12.61 0.03 -18.80
CA GLY A 107 -12.45 -1.23 -18.08
C GLY A 107 -13.78 -1.87 -17.64
N GLY A 108 -13.82 -2.37 -16.40
CA GLY A 108 -14.99 -2.98 -15.77
C GLY A 108 -14.96 -2.79 -14.24
N PRO A 109 -15.94 -3.31 -13.47
CA PRO A 109 -16.17 -2.92 -12.08
C PRO A 109 -14.94 -3.12 -11.17
N SER A 110 -14.27 -4.26 -11.27
CA SER A 110 -13.04 -4.53 -10.49
C SER A 110 -11.85 -3.64 -10.90
N GLY A 111 -11.72 -3.33 -12.19
CA GLY A 111 -10.70 -2.41 -12.70
C GLY A 111 -10.96 -0.99 -12.21
N GLN A 112 -12.21 -0.55 -12.29
CA GLN A 112 -12.69 0.76 -11.84
C GLN A 112 -12.52 0.94 -10.33
N ALA A 113 -12.90 -0.04 -9.50
CA ALA A 113 -12.71 0.02 -8.05
C ALA A 113 -11.23 0.17 -7.66
N GLY A 114 -10.34 -0.60 -8.31
CA GLY A 114 -8.90 -0.48 -8.06
C GLY A 114 -8.28 0.83 -8.56
N ALA A 115 -8.75 1.35 -9.70
CA ALA A 115 -8.36 2.67 -10.18
C ALA A 115 -8.82 3.77 -9.22
N PHE A 116 -10.03 3.64 -8.68
CA PHE A 116 -10.60 4.60 -7.75
C PHE A 116 -9.87 4.61 -6.40
N ARG A 117 -9.57 3.43 -5.84
CA ARG A 117 -8.70 3.27 -4.65
C ARG A 117 -7.36 4.00 -4.81
N LEU A 118 -6.68 3.80 -5.94
CA LEU A 118 -5.39 4.46 -6.22
C LEU A 118 -5.53 5.97 -6.35
N ALA A 119 -6.62 6.47 -6.95
CA ALA A 119 -6.87 7.89 -7.08
C ALA A 119 -7.07 8.56 -5.71
N ILE A 120 -7.87 7.96 -4.83
CA ILE A 120 -8.09 8.45 -3.46
C ILE A 120 -6.77 8.49 -2.69
N ALA A 121 -6.00 7.41 -2.69
CA ALA A 121 -4.73 7.35 -1.99
C ALA A 121 -3.73 8.42 -2.47
N ARG A 122 -3.71 8.70 -3.79
CA ARG A 122 -2.88 9.77 -4.35
C ARG A 122 -3.35 11.15 -3.94
N ALA A 123 -4.66 11.40 -3.95
CA ALA A 123 -5.21 12.68 -3.54
C ALA A 123 -4.92 12.96 -2.04
N LEU A 124 -5.09 11.96 -1.17
CA LEU A 124 -4.75 12.09 0.27
C LEU A 124 -3.25 12.34 0.50
N ASN A 125 -2.39 11.71 -0.29
CA ASN A 125 -0.94 11.95 -0.25
C ASN A 125 -0.52 13.31 -0.84
N GLU A 126 -1.34 13.94 -1.67
CA GLU A 126 -1.10 15.30 -2.16
C GLU A 126 -1.53 16.35 -1.16
N ILE A 127 -2.62 16.12 -0.42
CA ILE A 127 -3.10 17.01 0.65
C ILE A 127 -2.07 17.12 1.77
N ASP A 128 -1.58 15.98 2.26
CA ASP A 128 -0.58 15.94 3.33
C ASP A 128 0.49 14.89 3.01
N ARG A 129 1.53 15.33 2.31
CA ARG A 129 2.60 14.46 1.82
C ARG A 129 3.50 13.95 2.93
N GLU A 130 3.69 14.70 4.00
CA GLU A 130 4.62 14.30 5.05
C GLU A 130 4.01 13.25 5.96
N ASN A 131 2.74 13.40 6.32
CA ASN A 131 2.09 12.52 7.29
C ASN A 131 1.46 11.29 6.62
N ASN A 132 0.81 11.45 5.46
CA ASN A 132 0.06 10.34 4.84
C ASN A 132 0.95 9.39 4.04
N ARG A 133 2.06 9.88 3.47
CA ARG A 133 2.95 9.09 2.63
C ARG A 133 3.54 7.85 3.32
N PRO A 134 4.13 7.92 4.54
CA PRO A 134 4.74 6.76 5.17
C PRO A 134 3.70 5.64 5.39
N THR A 135 2.53 5.98 5.94
CA THR A 135 1.45 5.04 6.22
C THR A 135 0.88 4.43 4.95
N LEU A 136 0.56 5.25 3.94
CA LEU A 136 0.01 4.79 2.66
C LEU A 136 1.00 3.95 1.84
N LYS A 137 2.29 4.31 1.89
CA LYS A 137 3.35 3.55 1.21
C LYS A 137 3.56 2.20 1.88
N LYS A 138 3.62 2.16 3.22
CA LYS A 138 3.77 0.92 4.00
C LYS A 138 2.62 -0.06 3.74
N ALA A 139 1.39 0.45 3.64
CA ALA A 139 0.21 -0.35 3.32
C ALA A 139 0.02 -0.63 1.81
N GLY A 140 0.93 -0.15 0.94
CA GLY A 140 0.94 -0.48 -0.48
C GLY A 140 -0.11 0.23 -1.36
N PHE A 141 -0.73 1.31 -0.86
CA PHE A 141 -1.82 2.01 -1.59
C PHE A 141 -1.35 2.92 -2.73
N LEU A 142 -0.09 3.36 -2.71
CA LEU A 142 0.46 4.29 -3.70
C LEU A 142 0.98 3.60 -4.97
N THR A 143 1.14 2.28 -4.94
CA THR A 143 1.67 1.50 -6.05
C THR A 143 0.59 1.27 -7.11
N ARG A 144 0.91 1.58 -8.37
CA ARG A 144 0.04 1.22 -9.49
C ARG A 144 0.15 -0.28 -9.75
N ASP A 145 -0.99 -0.97 -9.82
CA ASP A 145 -1.05 -2.35 -10.33
C ASP A 145 -0.67 -2.36 -11.83
N ALA A 146 0.54 -2.83 -12.12
CA ALA A 146 1.12 -2.84 -13.47
C ALA A 146 0.59 -4.01 -14.34
N ARG A 147 -0.24 -4.90 -13.79
CA ARG A 147 -0.75 -6.06 -14.52
C ARG A 147 -1.74 -5.62 -15.61
N VAL A 148 -1.42 -5.97 -16.85
CA VAL A 148 -2.26 -5.74 -18.04
C VAL A 148 -2.44 -7.06 -18.79
N THR A 149 -3.54 -7.21 -19.52
CA THR A 149 -3.80 -8.40 -20.34
C THR A 149 -2.71 -8.54 -21.39
N GLU A 150 -2.06 -9.71 -21.44
CA GLU A 150 -1.10 -10.01 -22.50
C GLU A 150 -1.82 -10.15 -23.85
N ARG A 151 -1.21 -9.58 -24.89
CA ARG A 151 -1.69 -9.72 -26.27
C ARG A 151 -1.69 -11.19 -26.68
N LYS A 152 -2.68 -11.59 -27.48
CA LYS A 152 -2.69 -12.90 -28.14
C LYS A 152 -1.50 -13.00 -29.11
N LYS A 153 -0.63 -13.98 -28.92
CA LYS A 153 0.48 -14.28 -29.82
C LYS A 153 -0.01 -15.15 -30.98
N ALA A 154 0.59 -14.99 -32.16
CA ALA A 154 0.29 -15.83 -33.33
C ALA A 154 0.59 -17.31 -33.03
N GLY A 155 -0.19 -18.23 -33.63
CA GLY A 155 -0.06 -19.68 -33.39
C GLY A 155 -0.64 -20.18 -32.06
N LEU A 156 -0.92 -19.29 -31.08
CA LEU A 156 -1.53 -19.66 -29.81
C LEU A 156 -3.05 -19.41 -29.82
N LYS A 157 -3.79 -20.20 -29.02
CA LYS A 157 -5.25 -20.05 -28.86
C LYS A 157 -5.60 -18.83 -28.00
N LYS A 158 -4.79 -18.55 -26.97
CA LYS A 158 -4.86 -17.34 -26.10
C LYS A 158 -3.44 -16.83 -25.87
N ALA A 159 -3.23 -15.87 -24.97
CA ALA A 159 -1.92 -15.28 -24.64
C ALA A 159 -0.80 -16.31 -24.47
N ARG A 160 -1.03 -17.39 -23.70
CA ARG A 160 -0.04 -18.45 -23.43
C ARG A 160 -0.54 -19.87 -23.73
N LYS A 161 -1.82 -20.04 -24.08
CA LYS A 161 -2.42 -21.36 -24.31
C LYS A 161 -2.08 -21.86 -25.71
N ALA A 162 -1.18 -22.84 -25.80
CA ALA A 162 -0.87 -23.57 -27.02
C ALA A 162 -1.96 -24.61 -27.33
N SER A 163 -2.07 -25.01 -28.60
CA SER A 163 -2.78 -26.24 -28.97
C SER A 163 -1.98 -27.46 -28.54
N GLN A 164 -2.66 -28.59 -28.36
CA GLN A 164 -1.98 -29.88 -28.20
C GLN A 164 -1.16 -30.18 -29.45
N PHE A 165 0.07 -30.68 -29.27
CA PHE A 165 0.98 -31.06 -30.34
C PHE A 165 1.24 -32.56 -30.28
N SER A 166 1.14 -33.26 -31.41
CA SER A 166 1.56 -34.66 -31.57
C SER A 166 2.83 -34.68 -32.44
N LYS A 167 3.85 -35.41 -31.97
CA LYS A 167 5.13 -35.60 -32.68
C LYS A 167 5.16 -36.83 -33.59
N ARG A 168 4.13 -37.67 -33.48
CA ARG A 168 4.02 -38.95 -34.21
C ARG A 168 3.38 -38.73 -35.57
#